data_AF-A0A522BVD8-F1
#
_entry.id   AF-A0A522BVD8-F1
#
_cell.length_a   1.000
_cell.length_b   1.000
_cell.length_c   1.000
_cell.angle_alpha   90.00
_cell.angle_beta   90.00
_cell.angle_gamma   90.00
#
_symmetry.space_group_name_H-M   'P 1'
#
loop_
_entity.id
_entity.type
_entity.pdbx_description
1 polymer ?
#
loop_
_entity_poly.entity_id
_entity_poly.type
_entity_poly.pdbx_seq_one_letter_code
_entity_poly.pdbx_strand_id
1 'polypeptide(L)' 'MRAGRVRSGHAAVTGQHVRVRRASSAVRICPACDQGSLVARKGPYGAFFGCSTFPHCRHTEKVSDSAG' A
#
# COMPACT_ATOMS: atom_id res chain seq x y z
N MET A 1 16.22 8.37 63.38
CA MET A 1 15.19 7.31 63.48
C MET A 1 14.78 6.90 62.07
N ARG A 2 14.99 5.62 61.73
CA ARG A 2 14.39 4.80 60.65
C ARG A 2 14.11 5.42 59.25
N ALA A 3 14.98 5.00 58.33
CA ALA A 3 14.73 4.51 56.96
C ALA A 3 13.36 4.75 56.29
N GLY A 4 13.41 5.30 55.08
CA GLY A 4 12.32 5.30 54.10
C GLY A 4 12.84 5.37 52.66
N ARG A 5 13.53 4.32 52.21
CA ARG A 5 13.72 4.04 50.77
C ARG A 5 12.34 3.80 50.15
N VAL A 6 12.02 4.47 49.06
CA VAL A 6 11.39 3.79 47.92
C VAL A 6 11.92 4.35 46.60
N ARG A 7 12.93 3.65 46.07
CA ARG A 7 13.28 3.65 44.65
C ARG A 7 12.28 2.74 43.97
N SER A 8 11.37 3.27 43.17
CA SER A 8 10.48 2.49 42.27
C SER A 8 9.91 3.51 41.28
N GLY A 9 10.40 3.64 40.06
CA GLY A 9 10.46 2.58 39.06
C GLY A 9 9.33 2.80 38.06
N HIS A 10 9.25 3.98 37.43
CA HIS A 10 8.30 4.21 36.34
C HIS A 10 8.96 3.93 35.00
N ALA A 11 8.85 2.66 34.65
CA ALA A 11 8.77 2.04 33.33
C ALA A 11 9.33 2.86 32.15
N ALA A 12 10.47 2.40 31.63
CA ALA A 12 10.85 2.65 30.25
C ALA A 12 9.70 2.18 29.34
N VAL A 13 8.90 3.13 28.83
CA VAL A 13 7.92 2.86 27.78
C VAL A 13 8.68 2.70 26.47
N THR A 14 9.31 1.54 26.29
CA THR A 14 9.77 1.09 24.99
C THR A 14 8.58 0.60 24.18
N GLY A 15 8.36 1.24 23.04
CA GLY A 15 7.67 0.63 21.91
C GLY A 15 6.24 1.09 21.68
N GLN A 16 6.07 1.91 20.65
CA GLN A 16 4.97 1.79 19.68
C GLN A 16 5.33 2.58 18.42
N HIS A 17 6.41 2.16 17.75
CA HIS A 17 6.66 2.54 16.36
C HIS A 17 5.63 1.81 15.49
N VAL A 18 4.49 2.47 15.26
CA VAL A 18 3.51 2.06 14.28
C VAL A 18 4.18 2.04 12.90
N ARG A 19 4.64 0.86 12.47
CA ARG A 19 5.15 0.65 11.12
C ARG A 19 3.95 0.62 10.18
N VAL A 20 3.42 1.79 9.84
CA VAL A 20 2.54 1.92 8.67
C VAL A 20 3.38 1.56 7.45
N ARG A 21 3.40 0.28 7.11
CA ARG A 21 3.88 -0.23 5.83
C ARG A 21 2.96 0.36 4.78
N ARG A 22 3.35 1.53 4.29
CA ARG A 22 2.60 2.37 3.36
C ARG A 22 2.29 1.55 2.12
N ALA A 23 1.11 0.94 2.08
CA ALA A 23 0.56 0.36 0.88
C ALA A 23 0.19 1.53 -0.03
N SER A 24 1.14 1.92 -0.88
CA SER A 24 0.89 2.84 -1.98
C SER A 24 0.00 2.12 -2.99
N SER A 25 -1.31 2.09 -2.73
CA SER A 25 -2.32 1.68 -3.69
C SER A 25 -2.41 2.78 -4.74
N ALA A 26 -1.44 2.80 -5.65
CA ALA A 26 -1.45 3.68 -6.81
C ALA A 26 -2.58 3.22 -7.74
N VAL A 27 -3.78 3.74 -7.52
CA VAL A 27 -4.89 3.62 -8.45
C VAL A 27 -4.53 4.49 -9.65
N ARG A 28 -3.95 3.88 -10.69
CA ARG A 28 -3.64 4.56 -11.94
C ARG A 28 -4.95 4.77 -12.71
N ILE A 29 -5.20 5.98 -13.18
CA ILE A 29 -6.35 6.27 -14.05
C ILE A 29 -5.99 5.84 -15.48
N CYS A 30 -6.95 5.30 -16.22
CA CYS A 30 -6.76 4.83 -17.57
C CYS A 30 -6.65 6.02 -18.56
N PRO A 31 -5.50 6.21 -19.25
CA PRO A 31 -5.31 7.33 -20.18
C PRO A 31 -6.11 7.20 -21.48
N ALA A 32 -6.73 6.05 -21.74
CA ALA A 32 -7.53 5.83 -22.93
C ALA A 32 -8.99 6.28 -22.77
N CYS A 33 -9.48 6.40 -21.54
CA CYS A 33 -10.88 6.78 -21.29
C CYS A 33 -11.07 7.79 -20.15
N ASP A 34 -10.04 8.06 -19.36
CA ASP A 34 -9.98 8.98 -18.20
C ASP A 34 -11.05 8.77 -17.11
N GLN A 35 -11.91 7.79 -17.29
CA GLN A 35 -13.05 7.47 -16.44
C GLN A 35 -12.83 6.16 -15.67
N GLY A 36 -12.08 5.23 -16.25
CA GLY A 36 -11.78 3.94 -15.65
C GLY A 36 -10.46 3.94 -14.89
N SER A 37 -10.37 3.14 -13.84
CA SER A 37 -9.09 2.84 -13.18
C SER A 37 -8.41 1.64 -13.84
N LEU A 38 -7.09 1.70 -13.97
CA LEU A 38 -6.23 0.58 -14.30
C LEU A 38 -6.11 -0.35 -13.08
N VAL A 39 -6.66 -1.55 -13.21
CA VAL A 39 -6.67 -2.54 -12.16
C VAL A 39 -5.66 -3.64 -12.50
N ALA A 40 -4.75 -3.95 -11.57
CA ALA A 40 -3.83 -5.06 -11.74
C ALA A 40 -4.61 -6.38 -11.61
N ARG A 41 -4.68 -7.14 -12.69
CA ARG A 41 -5.26 -8.48 -12.75
C ARG A 41 -4.15 -9.50 -12.93
N LYS A 42 -4.28 -10.66 -12.29
CA LYS A 42 -3.34 -11.77 -12.41
C LYS A 42 -3.85 -12.77 -13.44
N GLY A 43 -3.13 -12.95 -14.53
CA GLY A 43 -3.40 -13.96 -15.54
C GLY A 43 -2.39 -15.12 -15.49
N PRO A 44 -2.58 -16.15 -16.34
CA PRO A 44 -1.67 -17.30 -16.42
C PRO A 44 -0.26 -16.90 -16.88
N TYR A 45 -0.13 -15.81 -17.64
CA TYR A 45 1.14 -15.30 -18.15
C TYR A 45 1.79 -14.21 -17.27
N GLY A 46 1.16 -13.84 -16.15
CA GLY A 46 1.63 -12.77 -15.27
C GLY A 46 0.55 -11.76 -14.93
N ALA A 47 0.91 -10.77 -14.10
CA ALA A 47 0.02 -9.66 -13.79
C ALA A 47 0.01 -8.62 -14.93
N PHE A 48 -1.15 -8.01 -15.17
CA PHE A 48 -1.35 -6.97 -16.17
C PHE A 48 -2.33 -5.94 -15.65
N PHE A 49 -2.20 -4.68 -16.08
CA PHE A 49 -3.19 -3.65 -15.78
C PHE A 49 -4.29 -3.68 -16.84
N GLY A 50 -5.55 -3.80 -16.42
CA GLY A 50 -6.71 -3.71 -17.30
C GLY A 50 -7.66 -2.63 -16.84
N CYS A 51 -8.28 -1.92 -17.78
CA CYS A 51 -9.28 -0.90 -17.43
C CYS A 51 -10.52 -1.54 -16.75
N SER A 52 -11.05 -0.88 -15.72
CA SER A 52 -12.26 -1.33 -15.02
C SER A 52 -13.55 -1.12 -15.82
N THR A 53 -13.50 -0.33 -16.89
CA THR A 53 -14.67 0.10 -17.68
C THR A 53 -14.94 -0.80 -18.91
N PHE A 54 -14.45 -2.04 -18.93
CA PHE A 54 -14.79 -3.00 -19.99
C PHE A 54 -16.29 -3.34 -19.96
N PRO A 55 -17.06 -3.34 -21.09
CA PRO A 55 -16.63 -3.32 -22.51
C PRO A 55 -16.42 -1.94 -23.14
N HIS A 56 -16.75 -0.84 -22.44
CA HIS A 56 -16.59 0.53 -22.96
C HIS A 56 -15.12 0.92 -23.18
N CYS A 57 -14.19 0.38 -22.39
CA CYS A 57 -12.76 0.60 -22.56
C CYS A 57 -12.00 -0.73 -22.53
N ARG A 58 -11.29 -1.05 -23.63
CA ARG A 58 -10.48 -2.27 -23.81
C ARG A 58 -8.98 -2.05 -23.57
N HIS A 59 -8.62 -0.96 -22.92
CA HIS A 59 -7.23 -0.60 -22.67
C HIS A 59 -6.58 -1.54 -21.64
N THR A 60 -5.40 -2.04 -21.96
CA THR A 60 -4.60 -2.95 -21.13
C THR A 60 -3.12 -2.59 -21.24
N GLU A 61 -2.43 -2.56 -20.11
CA GLU A 61 -0.99 -2.29 -20.02
C GLU A 61 -0.26 -3.40 -19.27
N LYS A 62 1.03 -3.55 -19.54
CA LYS A 62 1.86 -4.54 -18.85
C LYS A 62 2.20 -4.01 -17.46
N VAL A 63 2.20 -4.87 -16.44
CA VAL A 63 2.52 -4.50 -15.04
C VAL A 63 4.01 -4.16 -14.82
N SER A 64 4.83 -4.25 -15.85
CA SER A 64 6.23 -3.84 -15.86
C SER A 64 6.32 -2.31 -15.87
N ASP A 65 5.87 -1.68 -14.79
CA ASP A 65 6.17 -0.29 -14.48
C ASP A 65 7.64 -0.25 -14.07
N SER A 66 8.45 0.00 -15.09
CA SER A 66 9.85 0.39 -15.04
C SER A 66 10.05 1.51 -14.02
N ALA A 67 10.34 1.17 -12.76
CA ALA A 67 11.08 2.05 -11.87
C ALA A 67 12.57 1.86 -12.18
N GLY A 68 13.04 2.49 -13.25
CA GLY A 68 14.45 2.70 -13.57
C GLY A 68 14.83 4.13 -13.25
#